data_AF-A0A9D9NQE9-F1
#
_entry.id   AF-A0A9D9NQE9-F1
#
_cell.length_a   1.000
_cell.length_b   1.000
_cell.length_c   1.000
_cell.angle_alpha   90.00
_cell.angle_beta   90.00
_cell.angle_gamma   90.00
#
_symmetry.space_group_name_H-M   'P 1'
#
loop_
_entity.id
_entity.type
_entity.pdbx_description
1 polymer ?
#
loop_
_entity_poly.entity_id
_entity_poly.type
_entity_poly.pdbx_seq_one_letter_code
_entity_poly.pdbx_strand_id
1 'polypeptide(L)'
;MKNLMSLPVTVLLMAVVSCGGNQSGQTSGLHLDNLDTTVAPGADFYRYACGGWMENNPLGDQYARFGSFDQLAETNTERINGLIEDIASRKGVKGDEAKVGMLYNIAMDSVKLNADGMAPIASYLQRIDAVTDNTGLQQLVAVMMREAFDPYFFVFASVDEKNSTKNLLQIYQSGLTLGNRDYYLSDDENNRNIREKYVGHIGRMFSLAGFDEESAKRASESVMRVETALAGAHFDNLTLRDPYRNYHKMPYR
;
A
#
# COMPACT_ATOMS: atom_id res chain seq x y z
N MET A 1 -82.01 -19.46 47.59
CA MET A 1 -81.92 -20.35 46.40
C MET A 1 -80.78 -19.77 45.55
N LYS A 2 -79.54 -20.29 45.61
CA LYS A 2 -79.01 -21.47 44.86
C LYS A 2 -79.30 -21.29 43.36
N ASN A 3 -78.36 -21.02 42.44
CA ASN A 3 -77.00 -21.54 42.21
C ASN A 3 -76.15 -20.44 41.52
N LEU A 4 -75.01 -19.97 42.05
CA LEU A 4 -73.64 -20.52 41.97
C LEU A 4 -73.31 -21.40 40.75
N MET A 5 -72.61 -20.84 39.77
CA MET A 5 -71.61 -21.56 38.98
C MET A 5 -70.48 -20.59 38.60
N SER A 6 -69.35 -20.78 39.28
CA SER A 6 -68.07 -20.11 39.13
C SER A 6 -67.33 -20.59 37.89
N LEU A 7 -66.90 -19.67 37.01
CA LEU A 7 -65.83 -19.94 36.05
C LEU A 7 -64.49 -19.41 36.58
N PRO A 8 -63.41 -20.21 36.59
CA PRO A 8 -62.14 -19.83 37.18
C PRO A 8 -61.36 -18.89 36.27
N VAL A 9 -60.81 -17.84 36.88
CA VAL A 9 -59.73 -17.01 36.33
C VAL A 9 -58.46 -17.85 36.37
N THR A 10 -58.09 -18.45 35.24
CA THR A 10 -56.81 -19.15 35.11
C THR A 10 -55.74 -18.15 34.71
N VAL A 11 -55.00 -17.68 35.72
CA VAL A 11 -53.74 -16.94 35.54
C VAL A 11 -52.75 -17.88 34.86
N LEU A 12 -52.45 -17.63 33.59
CA LEU A 12 -51.41 -18.34 32.86
C LEU A 12 -50.05 -17.77 33.28
N LEU A 13 -49.42 -18.40 34.27
CA LEU A 13 -48.02 -18.17 34.61
C LEU A 13 -47.17 -18.56 33.38
N MET A 14 -46.62 -17.58 32.66
CA MET A 14 -45.54 -17.85 31.71
C MET A 14 -44.33 -18.28 32.54
N ALA A 15 -44.04 -19.58 32.53
CA ALA A 15 -42.76 -20.09 32.96
C ALA A 15 -41.69 -19.53 32.02
N VAL A 16 -40.93 -18.56 32.51
CA VAL A 16 -39.69 -18.13 31.87
C VAL A 16 -38.72 -19.30 32.01
N VAL A 17 -38.71 -20.19 31.01
CA VAL A 17 -37.64 -21.16 30.86
C VAL A 17 -36.41 -20.36 30.46
N SER A 18 -35.65 -19.94 31.48
CA SER A 18 -34.28 -19.51 31.31
C SER A 18 -33.53 -20.67 30.67
N CYS A 19 -33.18 -20.52 29.39
CA CYS A 19 -32.22 -21.38 28.72
C CYS A 19 -30.86 -21.23 29.42
N GLY A 20 -30.69 -21.91 30.55
CA GLY A 20 -29.40 -22.20 31.16
C GLY A 20 -28.68 -23.27 30.36
N GLY A 21 -28.45 -23.00 29.07
CA GLY A 21 -27.47 -23.71 28.29
C GLY A 21 -26.14 -23.03 28.54
N ASN A 22 -25.17 -23.76 29.12
CA ASN A 22 -23.76 -23.40 29.05
C ASN A 22 -23.34 -23.41 27.57
N GLN A 23 -23.67 -22.36 26.83
CA GLN A 23 -22.89 -21.97 25.67
C GLN A 23 -21.67 -21.25 26.24
N SER A 24 -20.54 -21.96 26.29
CA SER A 24 -19.23 -21.31 26.26
C SER A 24 -19.29 -20.21 25.21
N GLY A 25 -19.21 -18.96 25.69
CA GLY A 25 -19.87 -17.82 25.06
C GLY A 25 -19.45 -17.57 23.63
N GLN A 26 -20.40 -17.70 22.70
CA GLN A 26 -20.35 -16.90 21.50
C GLN A 26 -20.68 -15.47 21.91
N THR A 27 -19.64 -14.64 22.03
CA THR A 27 -19.84 -13.20 22.03
C THR A 27 -20.45 -12.82 20.67
N SER A 28 -21.25 -11.77 20.63
CA SER A 28 -21.89 -11.30 19.39
C SER A 28 -20.88 -10.87 18.30
N GLY A 29 -19.56 -10.93 18.58
CA GLY A 29 -18.51 -10.32 17.77
C GLY A 29 -18.52 -8.79 17.82
N LEU A 30 -19.47 -8.19 18.55
CA LEU A 30 -19.60 -6.74 18.70
C LEU A 30 -18.85 -6.29 19.95
N HIS A 31 -17.90 -5.39 19.73
CA HIS A 31 -17.23 -4.67 20.79
C HIS A 31 -18.06 -3.43 21.10
N LEU A 32 -18.95 -3.52 22.10
CA LEU A 32 -19.85 -2.42 22.45
C LEU A 32 -19.09 -1.15 22.90
N ASP A 33 -17.88 -1.32 23.41
CA ASP A 33 -16.98 -0.22 23.80
C ASP A 33 -16.48 0.59 22.59
N ASN A 34 -16.64 0.10 21.36
CA ASN A 34 -16.33 0.86 20.14
C ASN A 34 -17.43 1.89 19.80
N LEU A 35 -18.62 1.75 20.39
CA LEU A 35 -19.75 2.62 20.10
C LEU A 35 -19.63 3.96 20.83
N ASP A 36 -20.00 5.05 20.16
CA ASP A 36 -20.29 6.34 20.78
C ASP A 36 -21.81 6.49 20.90
N THR A 37 -22.35 6.03 22.03
CA THR A 37 -23.80 6.07 22.30
C THR A 37 -24.35 7.46 22.59
N THR A 38 -23.50 8.50 22.63
CA THR A 38 -23.94 9.89 22.74
C THR A 38 -24.46 10.43 21.40
N VAL A 39 -24.11 9.76 20.29
CA VAL A 39 -24.57 10.11 18.94
C VAL A 39 -25.71 9.19 18.52
N ALA A 40 -26.83 9.75 18.08
CA ALA A 40 -27.92 8.95 17.57
C ALA A 40 -27.50 8.22 16.26
N PRO A 41 -27.76 6.91 16.11
CA PRO A 41 -27.32 6.15 14.94
C PRO A 41 -27.89 6.65 13.61
N GLY A 42 -29.05 7.30 13.63
CA GLY A 42 -29.67 7.91 12.44
C GLY A 42 -29.09 9.28 12.03
N ALA A 43 -28.31 9.92 12.90
CA ALA A 43 -27.69 11.22 12.62
C ALA A 43 -26.31 11.05 11.98
N ASP A 44 -25.47 10.19 12.57
CA ASP A 44 -24.18 9.79 12.03
C ASP A 44 -23.88 8.36 12.48
N PHE A 45 -24.15 7.41 11.59
CA PHE A 45 -23.94 5.99 11.91
C PHE A 45 -22.47 5.65 12.07
N TYR A 46 -21.56 6.33 11.35
CA TYR A 46 -20.12 6.08 11.47
C TYR A 46 -19.62 6.53 12.84
N ARG A 47 -20.02 7.72 13.29
CA ARG A 47 -19.66 8.20 14.62
C ARG A 47 -20.29 7.34 15.71
N TYR A 48 -21.57 6.97 15.60
CA TYR A 48 -22.20 6.04 16.56
C TYR A 48 -21.47 4.69 16.62
N ALA A 49 -21.15 4.09 15.48
CA ALA A 49 -20.60 2.74 15.43
C ALA A 49 -19.10 2.66 15.76
N CYS A 50 -18.34 3.74 15.48
CA CYS A 50 -16.88 3.73 15.56
C CYS A 50 -16.31 4.80 16.50
N GLY A 51 -17.12 5.69 17.06
CA GLY A 51 -16.65 6.85 17.83
C GLY A 51 -15.83 6.47 19.05
N GLY A 52 -16.27 5.49 19.83
CA GLY A 52 -15.52 4.96 20.97
C GLY A 52 -14.19 4.30 20.52
N TRP A 53 -14.17 3.62 19.38
CA TRP A 53 -12.92 3.06 18.83
C TRP A 53 -11.94 4.17 18.43
N MET A 54 -12.42 5.20 17.71
CA MET A 54 -11.58 6.31 17.26
C MET A 54 -10.97 7.09 18.43
N GLU A 55 -11.71 7.27 19.53
CA GLU A 55 -11.20 7.92 20.74
C GLU A 55 -10.10 7.10 21.42
N ASN A 56 -10.26 5.78 21.44
CA ASN A 56 -9.31 4.86 22.08
C ASN A 56 -8.09 4.51 21.18
N ASN A 57 -8.11 4.89 19.90
CA ASN A 57 -7.06 4.56 18.93
C ASN A 57 -6.63 5.82 18.15
N PRO A 58 -6.00 6.80 18.83
CA PRO A 58 -5.48 7.97 18.17
C PRO A 58 -4.41 7.59 17.13
N LEU A 59 -4.37 8.35 16.03
CA LEU A 59 -3.38 8.11 14.96
C LEU A 59 -1.98 8.44 15.48
N GLY A 60 -1.13 7.41 15.66
CA GLY A 60 0.27 7.58 16.01
C GLY A 60 1.11 8.14 14.86
N ASP A 61 2.23 8.79 15.19
CA ASP A 61 3.12 9.47 14.24
C ASP A 61 3.66 8.55 13.12
N GLN A 62 3.70 7.23 13.37
CA GLN A 62 4.15 6.23 12.41
C GLN A 62 3.10 5.85 11.34
N TYR A 63 1.84 6.28 11.46
CA TYR A 63 0.77 5.91 10.53
C TYR A 63 0.19 7.12 9.80
N ALA A 64 -0.08 6.95 8.50
CA ALA A 64 -0.88 7.90 7.72
C ALA A 64 -2.39 7.69 7.88
N ARG A 65 -2.81 6.49 8.31
CA ARG A 65 -4.18 6.11 8.66
C ARG A 65 -4.14 4.92 9.61
N PHE A 66 -5.15 4.78 10.47
CA PHE A 66 -5.26 3.63 11.36
C PHE A 66 -6.72 3.26 11.59
N GLY A 67 -7.04 2.01 11.29
CA GLY A 67 -8.37 1.40 11.41
C GLY A 67 -8.27 -0.08 11.77
N SER A 68 -9.42 -0.76 11.83
CA SER A 68 -9.47 -2.20 12.14
C SER A 68 -8.64 -3.08 11.19
N PHE A 69 -8.58 -2.72 9.90
CA PHE A 69 -7.73 -3.43 8.92
C PHE A 69 -6.24 -3.21 9.18
N ASP A 70 -5.85 -2.02 9.63
CA ASP A 70 -4.45 -1.73 9.96
C ASP A 70 -4.05 -2.49 11.23
N GLN A 71 -4.88 -2.45 12.28
CA GLN A 71 -4.68 -3.25 13.50
C GLN A 71 -4.54 -4.75 13.21
N LEU A 72 -5.38 -5.29 12.31
CA LEU A 72 -5.28 -6.68 11.87
C LEU A 72 -3.95 -6.93 11.11
N ALA A 73 -3.56 -6.01 10.22
CA ALA A 73 -2.30 -6.10 9.49
C ALA A 73 -1.08 -6.04 10.42
N GLU A 74 -1.12 -5.24 11.49
CA GLU A 74 -0.06 -5.17 12.50
C GLU A 74 0.06 -6.48 13.27
N THR A 75 -1.06 -6.99 13.77
CA THR A 75 -1.10 -8.28 14.48
C THR A 75 -0.53 -9.39 13.59
N ASN A 76 -0.82 -9.36 12.29
CA ASN A 76 -0.28 -10.31 11.34
C ASN A 76 1.23 -10.09 11.08
N THR A 77 1.66 -8.84 10.95
CA THR A 77 3.08 -8.47 10.81
C THR A 77 3.90 -8.96 11.99
N GLU A 78 3.43 -8.77 13.23
CA GLU A 78 4.11 -9.27 14.44
C GLU A 78 4.27 -10.80 14.42
N ARG A 79 3.21 -11.53 14.06
CA ARG A 79 3.24 -13.00 13.96
C ARG A 79 4.20 -13.48 12.88
N ILE A 80 4.15 -12.87 11.70
CA ILE A 80 5.05 -13.20 10.59
C ILE A 80 6.49 -12.89 10.97
N ASN A 81 6.76 -11.74 11.60
CA ASN A 81 8.09 -11.38 12.07
C ASN A 81 8.62 -12.42 13.06
N GLY A 82 7.82 -12.85 14.03
CA GLY A 82 8.21 -13.91 14.96
C GLY A 82 8.56 -15.23 14.27
N LEU A 83 7.83 -15.61 13.22
CA LEU A 83 8.16 -16.81 12.41
C LEU A 83 9.46 -16.63 11.63
N ILE A 84 9.68 -15.46 11.03
CA ILE A 84 10.89 -15.15 10.26
C ILE A 84 12.11 -15.11 11.19
N GLU A 85 11.99 -14.51 12.38
CA GLU A 85 13.03 -14.48 13.40
C GLU A 85 13.41 -15.88 13.87
N ASP A 86 12.42 -16.76 14.12
CA ASP A 86 12.68 -18.16 14.43
C ASP A 86 13.48 -18.83 13.29
N ILE A 87 13.01 -18.71 12.04
CA ILE A 87 13.70 -19.24 10.86
C ILE A 87 15.15 -18.72 10.79
N ALA A 88 15.36 -17.42 10.96
CA ALA A 88 16.66 -16.78 10.87
C ALA A 88 17.63 -17.22 11.99
N SER A 89 17.11 -17.60 13.15
CA SER A 89 17.89 -18.08 14.29
C SER A 89 18.34 -19.54 14.19
N ARG A 90 17.61 -20.37 13.42
CA ARG A 90 17.85 -21.82 13.30
C ARG A 90 19.08 -22.13 12.44
N LYS A 91 19.90 -23.09 12.88
CA LYS A 91 21.05 -23.59 12.11
C LYS A 91 20.63 -24.73 11.19
N GLY A 92 21.24 -24.80 10.00
CA GLY A 92 21.04 -25.93 9.07
C GLY A 92 19.72 -25.90 8.30
N VAL A 93 19.01 -24.77 8.32
CA VAL A 93 17.82 -24.51 7.49
C VAL A 93 18.21 -24.56 6.00
N LYS A 94 17.31 -25.09 5.16
CA LYS A 94 17.55 -25.31 3.72
C LYS A 94 16.38 -24.80 2.88
N GLY A 95 16.57 -24.73 1.57
CA GLY A 95 15.52 -24.36 0.63
C GLY A 95 15.06 -22.91 0.84
N ASP A 96 13.76 -22.67 0.71
CA ASP A 96 13.21 -21.31 0.75
C ASP A 96 13.24 -20.70 2.15
N GLU A 97 13.15 -21.49 3.22
CA GLU A 97 13.31 -20.99 4.60
C GLU A 97 14.71 -20.36 4.79
N ALA A 98 15.76 -20.95 4.20
CA ALA A 98 17.10 -20.39 4.29
C ALA A 98 17.20 -19.04 3.56
N LYS A 99 16.49 -18.87 2.44
CA LYS A 99 16.43 -17.60 1.72
C LYS A 99 15.69 -16.54 2.54
N VAL A 100 14.59 -16.90 3.19
CA VAL A 100 13.83 -16.00 4.08
C VAL A 100 14.70 -15.51 5.22
N GLY A 101 15.37 -16.42 5.95
CA GLY A 101 16.25 -16.05 7.05
C GLY A 101 17.44 -15.18 6.58
N MET A 102 18.01 -15.48 5.41
CA MET A 102 19.08 -14.67 4.83
C MET A 102 18.62 -13.25 4.48
N LEU A 103 17.46 -13.11 3.80
CA LEU A 103 16.91 -11.79 3.45
C LEU A 103 16.59 -10.97 4.70
N TYR A 104 16.04 -11.62 5.74
CA TYR A 104 15.80 -10.96 7.03
C TYR A 104 17.09 -10.43 7.65
N ASN A 105 18.12 -11.27 7.73
CA ASN A 105 19.41 -10.86 8.31
C ASN A 105 20.08 -9.73 7.53
N ILE A 106 19.96 -9.73 6.19
CA ILE A 106 20.47 -8.62 5.36
C ILE A 106 19.71 -7.32 5.66
N ALA A 107 18.38 -7.38 5.79
CA ALA A 107 17.55 -6.20 6.05
C ALA A 107 17.76 -5.63 7.46
N MET A 108 18.03 -6.48 8.45
CA MET A 108 18.19 -6.08 9.85
C MET A 108 19.61 -5.62 10.22
N ASP A 109 20.62 -5.90 9.38
CA ASP A 109 22.00 -5.49 9.63
C ASP A 109 22.25 -4.01 9.30
N SER A 110 21.71 -3.13 10.14
CA SER A 110 21.88 -1.69 10.02
C SER A 110 23.34 -1.23 10.09
N VAL A 111 24.21 -1.97 10.79
CA VAL A 111 25.65 -1.66 10.87
C VAL A 111 26.28 -1.80 9.50
N LYS A 112 26.01 -2.92 8.81
CA LYS A 112 26.47 -3.13 7.45
C LYS A 112 25.87 -2.13 6.47
N LEU A 113 24.55 -1.89 6.53
CA LEU A 113 23.88 -0.94 5.63
C LEU A 113 24.48 0.47 5.73
N ASN A 114 24.75 0.94 6.96
CA ASN A 114 25.38 2.24 7.19
C ASN A 114 26.84 2.27 6.73
N ALA A 115 27.58 1.17 6.87
CA ALA A 115 28.96 1.08 6.42
C ALA A 115 29.08 1.03 4.88
N ASP A 116 28.15 0.32 4.21
CA ASP A 116 28.13 0.17 2.75
C ASP A 116 27.76 1.50 2.06
N GLY A 117 26.88 2.31 2.68
CA GLY A 117 26.45 3.59 2.12
C GLY A 117 25.90 3.44 0.70
N MET A 118 26.40 4.26 -0.25
CA MET A 118 25.99 4.20 -1.66
C MET A 118 26.77 3.18 -2.51
N ALA A 119 27.75 2.47 -1.93
CA ALA A 119 28.59 1.55 -2.68
C ALA A 119 27.79 0.49 -3.49
N PRO A 120 26.68 -0.09 -2.97
CA PRO A 120 25.90 -1.08 -3.71
C PRO A 120 25.27 -0.55 -5.02
N ILE A 121 25.04 0.76 -5.14
CA ILE A 121 24.42 1.36 -6.34
C ILE A 121 25.43 2.00 -7.30
N ALA A 122 26.71 2.07 -6.94
CA ALA A 122 27.72 2.81 -7.69
C ALA A 122 27.87 2.33 -9.15
N SER A 123 27.79 1.02 -9.40
CA SER A 123 27.88 0.46 -10.76
C SER A 123 26.69 0.83 -11.64
N TYR A 124 25.50 1.00 -11.06
CA TYR A 124 24.32 1.46 -11.77
C TYR A 124 24.48 2.93 -12.18
N LEU A 125 24.95 3.77 -11.26
CA LEU A 125 25.22 5.18 -11.54
C LEU A 125 26.28 5.36 -12.64
N GLN A 126 27.38 4.60 -12.57
CA GLN A 126 28.42 4.62 -13.61
C GLN A 126 27.88 4.24 -15.01
N ARG A 127 26.97 3.26 -15.07
CA ARG A 127 26.32 2.86 -16.32
C ARG A 127 25.39 3.95 -16.86
N ILE A 128 24.72 4.68 -15.98
CA ILE A 128 23.88 5.84 -16.35
C ILE A 128 24.77 6.97 -16.91
N ASP A 129 25.86 7.30 -16.20
CA ASP A 129 26.77 8.39 -16.59
C ASP A 129 27.50 8.14 -17.92
N ALA A 130 27.67 6.88 -18.32
CA ALA A 130 28.29 6.51 -19.58
C ALA A 130 27.39 6.74 -20.82
N VAL A 131 26.09 7.02 -20.63
CA VAL A 131 25.16 7.25 -21.73
C VAL A 131 25.35 8.64 -22.32
N THR A 132 25.67 8.71 -23.61
CA THR A 132 25.97 9.97 -24.32
C THR A 132 25.02 10.26 -25.49
N ASP A 133 24.18 9.30 -25.85
CA ASP A 133 23.22 9.45 -26.95
C ASP A 133 21.92 8.65 -26.71
N ASN A 134 20.96 8.83 -27.63
CA ASN A 134 19.65 8.18 -27.55
C ASN A 134 19.72 6.66 -27.70
N THR A 135 20.70 6.13 -28.44
CA THR A 135 20.85 4.69 -28.64
C THR A 135 21.31 4.04 -27.33
N GLY A 136 22.30 4.65 -26.67
CA GLY A 136 22.77 4.25 -25.34
C GLY A 136 21.66 4.34 -24.30
N LEU A 137 20.81 5.38 -24.37
CA LEU A 137 19.67 5.51 -23.47
C LEU A 137 18.65 4.37 -23.66
N GLN A 138 18.30 4.02 -24.90
CA GLN A 138 17.41 2.90 -25.19
C GLN A 138 17.97 1.57 -24.68
N GLN A 139 19.27 1.33 -24.87
CA GLN A 139 19.96 0.15 -24.36
C GLN A 139 19.95 0.11 -22.83
N LEU A 140 20.23 1.24 -22.18
CA LEU A 140 20.20 1.35 -20.73
C LEU A 140 18.81 1.03 -20.18
N VAL A 141 17.75 1.59 -20.77
CA VAL A 141 16.36 1.32 -20.35
C VAL A 141 16.04 -0.17 -20.46
N ALA A 142 16.45 -0.83 -21.55
CA ALA A 142 16.23 -2.27 -21.68
C ALA A 142 16.95 -3.09 -20.59
N VAL A 143 18.16 -2.69 -20.19
CA VAL A 143 18.85 -3.36 -19.08
C VAL A 143 18.18 -3.06 -17.74
N MET A 144 17.77 -1.80 -17.50
CA MET A 144 17.04 -1.40 -16.30
C MET A 144 15.77 -2.20 -16.12
N MET A 145 14.96 -2.39 -17.17
CA MET A 145 13.74 -3.20 -17.13
C MET A 145 14.03 -4.67 -16.78
N ARG A 146 15.13 -5.23 -17.28
CA ARG A 146 15.58 -6.58 -16.91
C ARG A 146 15.98 -6.68 -15.44
N GLU A 147 16.46 -5.57 -14.87
CA GLU A 147 16.85 -5.42 -13.47
C GLU A 147 15.67 -4.95 -12.59
N ALA A 148 14.44 -4.98 -13.11
CA ALA A 148 13.19 -4.57 -12.45
C ALA A 148 13.09 -3.06 -12.13
N PHE A 149 13.72 -2.22 -12.94
CA PHE A 149 13.54 -0.76 -12.95
C PHE A 149 12.77 -0.31 -14.20
N ASP A 150 11.65 0.38 -14.02
CA ASP A 150 10.77 0.83 -15.10
C ASP A 150 10.74 2.37 -15.18
N PRO A 151 11.73 3.03 -15.83
CA PRO A 151 11.93 4.48 -15.73
C PRO A 151 10.89 5.33 -16.46
N TYR A 152 10.22 4.80 -17.49
CA TYR A 152 9.33 5.58 -18.36
C TYR A 152 7.98 4.91 -18.62
N PHE A 153 7.99 3.60 -18.78
CA PHE A 153 6.84 2.74 -18.95
C PHE A 153 7.22 1.39 -18.37
N PHE A 154 6.25 0.56 -17.98
CA PHE A 154 6.54 -0.79 -17.53
C PHE A 154 6.00 -1.80 -18.54
N VAL A 155 6.70 -2.93 -18.63
CA VAL A 155 6.37 -4.03 -19.54
C VAL A 155 6.12 -5.28 -18.73
N PHE A 156 5.02 -5.97 -19.00
CA PHE A 156 4.66 -7.17 -18.25
C PHE A 156 3.96 -8.20 -19.13
N ALA A 157 3.99 -9.45 -18.70
CA ALA A 157 3.24 -10.54 -19.31
C ALA A 157 2.00 -10.83 -18.45
N SER A 158 0.81 -10.68 -19.03
CA SER A 158 -0.44 -11.01 -18.36
C SER A 158 -1.46 -11.53 -19.37
N VAL A 159 -2.58 -12.03 -18.85
CA VAL A 159 -3.67 -12.61 -19.62
C VAL A 159 -4.23 -11.59 -20.61
N ASP A 160 -4.56 -12.03 -21.84
CA ASP A 160 -5.31 -11.24 -22.81
C ASP A 160 -6.74 -11.02 -22.28
N GLU A 161 -7.11 -9.79 -21.98
CA GLU A 161 -8.44 -9.45 -21.45
C GLU A 161 -9.60 -9.91 -22.34
N LYS A 162 -9.36 -10.09 -23.64
CA LYS A 162 -10.36 -10.60 -24.61
C LYS A 162 -10.21 -12.08 -24.94
N ASN A 163 -9.15 -12.74 -24.46
CA ASN A 163 -8.96 -14.17 -24.61
C ASN A 163 -8.16 -14.75 -23.43
N SER A 164 -8.86 -15.14 -22.38
CA SER A 164 -8.25 -15.60 -21.12
C SER A 164 -7.41 -16.88 -21.23
N THR A 165 -7.40 -17.54 -22.39
CA THR A 165 -6.54 -18.71 -22.66
C THR A 165 -5.14 -18.34 -23.16
N LYS A 166 -4.86 -17.05 -23.35
CA LYS A 166 -3.60 -16.53 -23.89
C LYS A 166 -3.03 -15.46 -22.97
N ASN A 167 -1.71 -15.37 -22.95
CA ASN A 167 -0.99 -14.21 -22.40
C ASN A 167 -0.54 -13.30 -23.54
N LEU A 168 -0.44 -12.01 -23.25
CA LEU A 168 0.17 -10.99 -24.09
C LEU A 168 1.31 -10.31 -23.34
N LEU A 169 2.28 -9.83 -24.10
CA LEU A 169 3.14 -8.76 -23.64
C LEU A 169 2.32 -7.47 -23.63
N GLN A 170 2.32 -6.78 -22.50
CA GLN A 170 1.55 -5.56 -22.26
C GLN A 170 2.51 -4.43 -21.87
N ILE A 171 2.18 -3.21 -22.28
CA ILE A 171 2.93 -1.98 -21.99
C ILE A 171 1.98 -1.02 -21.31
N TYR A 172 2.41 -0.38 -20.22
CA TYR A 172 1.55 0.51 -19.44
C TYR A 172 2.33 1.73 -18.94
N GLN A 173 1.61 2.82 -18.68
CA GLN A 173 2.19 4.08 -18.21
C GLN A 173 2.91 3.90 -16.87
N SER A 174 4.11 4.48 -16.73
CA SER A 174 4.94 4.42 -15.53
C SER A 174 5.82 5.67 -15.46
N GLY A 175 6.85 5.68 -14.61
CA GLY A 175 7.86 6.74 -14.57
C GLY A 175 7.46 8.01 -13.82
N LEU A 176 6.37 7.97 -13.04
CA LEU A 176 6.00 9.06 -12.12
C LEU A 176 6.25 8.66 -10.68
N THR A 177 7.05 9.44 -9.95
CA THR A 177 7.34 9.18 -8.53
C THR A 177 6.18 9.58 -7.60
N LEU A 178 5.43 10.64 -7.91
CA LEU A 178 4.33 11.15 -7.08
C LEU A 178 3.03 10.35 -7.23
N GLY A 179 3.04 9.26 -7.99
CA GLY A 179 1.95 8.28 -8.09
C GLY A 179 1.06 8.48 -9.31
N ASN A 180 0.50 9.68 -9.54
CA ASN A 180 -0.33 9.94 -10.71
C ASN A 180 -0.11 11.34 -11.30
N ARG A 181 -0.67 11.56 -12.49
CA ARG A 181 -0.45 12.79 -13.26
C ARG A 181 -0.97 14.06 -12.58
N ASP A 182 -1.99 13.96 -11.74
CA ASP A 182 -2.65 15.14 -11.15
C ASP A 182 -1.73 15.83 -10.14
N TYR A 183 -0.85 15.09 -9.46
CA TYR A 183 0.20 15.67 -8.61
C TYR A 183 1.18 16.59 -9.36
N TYR A 184 1.32 16.41 -10.67
CA TYR A 184 2.19 17.23 -11.52
C TYR A 184 1.45 18.38 -12.17
N LEU A 185 0.20 18.14 -12.59
CA LEU A 185 -0.55 19.06 -13.46
C LEU A 185 -1.55 19.95 -12.73
N SER A 186 -1.99 19.58 -11.52
CA SER A 186 -2.93 20.40 -10.75
C SER A 186 -2.24 21.59 -10.09
N ASP A 187 -2.90 22.76 -10.08
CA ASP A 187 -2.37 24.01 -9.52
C ASP A 187 -2.88 24.32 -8.11
N ASP A 188 -3.57 23.39 -7.46
CA ASP A 188 -3.99 23.58 -6.07
C ASP A 188 -2.78 23.67 -5.11
N GLU A 189 -3.00 24.34 -3.99
CA GLU A 189 -1.96 24.63 -3.00
C GLU A 189 -1.31 23.36 -2.44
N ASN A 190 -2.09 22.30 -2.21
CA ASN A 190 -1.56 21.05 -1.69
C ASN A 190 -0.61 20.39 -2.68
N ASN A 191 -0.99 20.29 -3.95
CA ASN A 191 -0.14 19.74 -5.00
C ASN A 191 1.10 20.60 -5.27
N ARG A 192 1.00 21.94 -5.20
CA ARG A 192 2.18 22.82 -5.26
C ARG A 192 3.16 22.54 -4.12
N ASN A 193 2.67 22.43 -2.89
CA ASN A 193 3.50 22.11 -1.73
C ASN A 193 4.14 20.71 -1.86
N ILE A 194 3.41 19.70 -2.32
CA ILE A 194 3.95 18.36 -2.57
C ILE A 194 5.11 18.42 -3.58
N ARG A 195 4.95 19.12 -4.71
CA ARG A 195 6.01 19.27 -5.70
C ARG A 195 7.25 19.98 -5.14
N GLU A 196 7.07 21.02 -4.32
CA GLU A 196 8.17 21.70 -3.65
C GLU A 196 8.94 20.74 -2.73
N LYS A 197 8.24 19.98 -1.88
CA LYS A 197 8.86 18.99 -0.99
C LYS A 197 9.53 17.86 -1.77
N TYR A 198 8.94 17.45 -2.89
CA TYR A 198 9.48 16.43 -3.77
C TYR A 198 10.80 16.86 -4.41
N VAL A 199 10.87 18.05 -5.01
CA VAL A 199 12.12 18.60 -5.57
C VAL A 199 13.21 18.69 -4.49
N GLY A 200 12.85 19.16 -3.29
CA GLY A 200 13.77 19.19 -2.17
C GLY A 200 14.25 17.81 -1.73
N HIS A 201 13.37 16.80 -1.74
CA HIS A 201 13.73 15.41 -1.43
C HIS A 201 14.69 14.82 -2.47
N ILE A 202 14.40 14.98 -3.76
CA ILE A 202 15.26 14.49 -4.84
C ILE A 202 16.63 15.16 -4.79
N GLY A 203 16.70 16.48 -4.51
CA GLY A 203 17.97 17.18 -4.30
C GLY A 203 18.79 16.53 -3.19
N ARG A 204 18.18 16.23 -2.04
CA ARG A 204 18.87 15.52 -0.94
C ARG A 204 19.35 14.12 -1.36
N MET A 205 18.56 13.39 -2.14
CA MET A 205 18.97 12.06 -2.64
C MET A 205 20.20 12.15 -3.56
N PHE A 206 20.27 13.15 -4.45
CA PHE A 206 21.46 13.38 -5.27
C PHE A 206 22.68 13.78 -4.44
N SER A 207 22.50 14.63 -3.41
CA SER A 207 23.60 14.96 -2.49
C SER A 207 24.12 13.73 -1.74
N LEU A 208 23.22 12.85 -1.28
CA LEU A 208 23.60 11.56 -0.67
C LEU A 208 24.32 10.62 -1.65
N ALA A 209 24.06 10.76 -2.94
CA ALA A 209 24.77 10.07 -4.02
C ALA A 209 26.09 10.75 -4.43
N GLY A 210 26.53 11.80 -3.72
CA GLY A 210 27.83 12.45 -3.91
C GLY A 210 27.83 13.65 -4.86
N PHE A 211 26.68 14.15 -5.29
CA PHE A 211 26.59 15.35 -6.12
C PHE A 211 26.83 16.61 -5.26
N ASP A 212 27.53 17.58 -5.81
CA ASP A 212 27.60 18.92 -5.22
C ASP A 212 26.23 19.62 -5.23
N GLU A 213 26.05 20.65 -4.40
CA GLU A 213 24.77 21.34 -4.22
C GLU A 213 24.16 21.86 -5.54
N GLU A 214 24.99 22.47 -6.38
CA GLU A 214 24.58 23.02 -7.67
C GLU A 214 24.16 21.92 -8.65
N SER A 215 24.93 20.84 -8.72
CA SER A 215 24.59 19.67 -9.55
C SER A 215 23.34 18.94 -9.05
N ALA A 216 23.18 18.77 -7.74
CA ALA A 216 22.00 18.15 -7.13
C ALA A 216 20.72 18.95 -7.39
N LYS A 217 20.80 20.29 -7.31
CA LYS A 217 19.69 21.19 -7.66
C LYS A 217 19.30 21.09 -9.13
N ARG A 218 20.27 21.15 -10.05
CA ARG A 218 19.98 20.99 -11.48
C ARG A 218 19.37 19.62 -11.80
N ALA A 219 19.83 18.57 -11.12
CA ALA A 219 19.32 17.22 -11.29
C ALA A 219 17.86 17.11 -10.80
N SER A 220 17.53 17.65 -9.62
CA SER A 220 16.15 17.60 -9.09
C SER A 220 15.16 18.41 -9.93
N GLU A 221 15.57 19.58 -10.44
CA GLU A 221 14.78 20.34 -11.41
C GLU A 221 14.59 19.56 -12.71
N SER A 222 15.60 18.81 -13.15
CA SER A 222 15.53 17.98 -14.36
C SER A 222 14.58 16.81 -14.21
N VAL A 223 14.61 16.12 -13.06
CA VAL A 223 13.65 15.07 -12.72
C VAL A 223 12.22 15.63 -12.78
N MET A 224 11.96 16.75 -12.10
CA MET A 224 10.64 17.37 -12.09
C MET A 224 10.14 17.74 -13.49
N ARG A 225 11.02 18.29 -14.36
CA ARG A 225 10.66 18.61 -15.75
C ARG A 225 10.30 17.36 -16.56
N VAL A 226 11.11 16.30 -16.46
CA VAL A 226 10.88 15.05 -17.20
C VAL A 226 9.60 14.38 -16.74
N GLU A 227 9.40 14.23 -15.43
CA GLU A 227 8.18 13.62 -14.90
C GLU A 227 6.91 14.44 -15.21
N THR A 228 7.00 15.78 -15.21
CA THR A 228 5.87 16.63 -15.63
C THR A 228 5.51 16.43 -17.10
N ALA A 229 6.51 16.29 -17.98
CA ALA A 229 6.28 16.00 -19.38
C ALA A 229 5.63 14.61 -19.58
N LEU A 230 6.08 13.60 -18.84
CA LEU A 230 5.45 12.27 -18.81
C LEU A 230 4.00 12.35 -18.32
N ALA A 231 3.74 13.05 -17.22
CA ALA A 231 2.40 13.25 -16.68
C ALA A 231 1.45 13.91 -17.69
N GLY A 232 1.97 14.77 -18.56
CA GLY A 232 1.23 15.35 -19.69
C GLY A 232 0.67 14.31 -20.67
N ALA A 233 1.39 13.19 -20.86
CA ALA A 233 1.00 12.10 -21.75
C ALA A 233 0.18 10.99 -21.07
N HIS A 234 0.16 10.93 -19.73
CA HIS A 234 -0.58 9.92 -18.99
C HIS A 234 -2.10 10.06 -19.12
N PHE A 235 -2.81 8.94 -19.07
CA PHE A 235 -4.24 8.94 -18.79
C PHE A 235 -4.50 9.30 -17.32
N ASP A 236 -5.62 9.98 -17.07
CA ASP A 236 -6.11 10.24 -15.72
C ASP A 236 -6.70 8.96 -15.09
N ASN A 237 -6.88 8.98 -13.76
CA ASN A 237 -7.36 7.83 -13.00
C ASN A 237 -8.79 7.38 -13.37
N LEU A 238 -9.62 8.24 -13.97
CA LEU A 238 -10.95 7.86 -14.41
C LEU A 238 -10.86 7.07 -15.71
N THR A 239 -10.04 7.54 -16.64
CA THR A 239 -9.75 6.90 -17.92
C THR A 239 -9.09 5.54 -17.73
N LEU A 240 -8.15 5.41 -16.78
CA LEU A 240 -7.50 4.13 -16.46
C LEU A 240 -8.46 3.06 -15.92
N ARG A 241 -9.64 3.43 -15.45
CA ARG A 241 -10.67 2.49 -14.95
C ARG A 241 -11.56 1.91 -16.04
N ASP A 242 -11.49 2.44 -17.27
CA ASP A 242 -12.25 1.91 -18.41
C ASP A 242 -11.44 0.82 -19.13
N PRO A 243 -11.74 -0.47 -18.94
CA PRO A 243 -10.97 -1.55 -19.56
C PRO A 243 -11.02 -1.53 -21.09
N TYR A 244 -12.14 -1.07 -21.68
CA TYR A 244 -12.26 -1.01 -23.14
C TYR A 244 -11.39 0.09 -23.74
N ARG A 245 -11.24 1.20 -23.02
CA ARG A 245 -10.36 2.30 -23.42
C ARG A 245 -8.88 2.01 -23.19
N ASN A 246 -8.53 1.02 -22.37
CA ASN A 246 -7.14 0.63 -22.12
C ASN A 246 -6.70 -0.60 -22.93
N TYR A 247 -7.61 -1.25 -23.67
CA TYR A 247 -7.27 -2.40 -24.52
C TYR A 247 -6.92 -1.98 -25.95
N HIS A 248 -5.63 -1.92 -26.27
CA HIS A 248 -5.10 -1.54 -27.59
C HIS A 248 -4.15 -2.60 -28.16
N LYS A 249 -4.69 -3.78 -28.53
CA LYS A 249 -3.90 -4.86 -29.13
C LYS A 249 -3.38 -4.48 -30.51
N MET A 250 -2.06 -4.55 -30.68
CA MET A 250 -1.36 -4.25 -31.93
C MET A 250 -0.23 -5.25 -32.20
N PRO A 251 0.15 -5.49 -33.47
CA PRO A 251 1.33 -6.27 -33.80
C PRO A 251 2.61 -5.50 -33.42
N TYR A 252 3.69 -6.24 -33.11
CA TYR A 252 5.03 -5.67 -33.00
C TYR A 252 5.51 -5.24 -34.40
N ARG A 253 6.12 -4.06 -34.51
CA ARG A 253 6.66 -3.52 -35.77
C ARG A 253 8.14 -3.22 -35.63
#